data_AF-A0A9E5GB89-F1
#
_entry.id   AF-A0A9E5GB89-F1
#
_cell.length_a   1.000
_cell.length_b   1.000
_cell.length_c   1.000
_cell.angle_alpha   90.00
_cell.angle_beta   90.00
_cell.angle_gamma   90.00
#
_symmetry.space_group_name_H-M   'P 1'
#
loop_
_entity.id
_entity.type
_entity.pdbx_description
1 polymer ?
#
loop_
_entity_poly.entity_id
_entity_poly.type
_entity_poly.pdbx_seq_one_letter_code
_entity_poly.pdbx_strand_id
1 'polypeptide(L)'
;MHRDRIVGIITVIIGAAVALMTFQLPDSNMAGDVGPKVFPFISAAIMLLCGAILVVRKPTKDAKPFLVGEQKKRFLAIIGVIIGYIVLMWAAGFVIPTLLMLVVLCLMFGKDEKVPVWQAIVYAVIITGIIYVMFSIVLHLRLPVGNIINLI
;
A
#
# COMPACT_ATOMS: atom_id res chain seq x y z
N MET A 1 5.37 15.20 -18.97
CA MET A 1 4.49 16.39 -18.84
C MET A 1 3.05 16.05 -18.50
N HIS A 2 2.35 15.17 -19.24
CA HIS A 2 0.94 14.84 -18.96
C HIS A 2 0.74 13.68 -17.98
N ARG A 3 1.70 12.74 -17.90
CA ARG A 3 1.52 11.48 -17.18
C ARG A 3 1.15 11.65 -15.71
N ASP A 4 1.86 12.49 -14.96
CA ASP A 4 1.61 12.63 -13.51
C ASP A 4 0.25 13.28 -13.24
N ARG A 5 -0.17 14.22 -14.10
CA ARG A 5 -1.53 14.77 -14.07
C ARG A 5 -2.59 13.76 -14.51
N ILE A 6 -2.34 12.95 -15.54
CA ILE A 6 -3.26 11.90 -15.99
C ILE A 6 -3.43 10.86 -14.88
N VAL A 7 -2.33 10.38 -14.30
CA VAL A 7 -2.34 9.46 -13.15
C VAL A 7 -3.07 10.10 -11.98
N GLY A 8 -2.77 11.36 -11.64
CA GLY A 8 -3.47 12.10 -10.59
C GLY A 8 -4.98 12.20 -10.82
N ILE A 9 -5.41 12.59 -12.03
CA ILE A 9 -6.84 12.68 -12.40
C ILE A 9 -7.50 11.31 -12.28
N ILE A 10 -6.89 10.26 -12.82
CA ILE A 10 -7.41 8.89 -12.72
C ILE A 10 -7.53 8.47 -11.26
N THR A 11 -6.51 8.72 -10.43
CA THR A 11 -6.54 8.40 -9.00
C THR A 11 -7.63 9.17 -8.27
N VAL A 12 -7.87 10.44 -8.59
CA VAL A 12 -8.98 11.24 -8.02
C VAL A 12 -10.33 10.64 -8.42
N ILE A 13 -10.51 10.28 -9.69
CA ILE A 13 -11.77 9.67 -10.17
C ILE A 13 -12.03 8.34 -9.46
N ILE A 14 -11.02 7.49 -9.33
CA ILE A 14 -11.13 6.21 -8.61
C ILE A 14 -11.44 6.45 -7.13
N GLY A 15 -10.72 7.36 -6.47
CA GLY A 15 -10.96 7.71 -5.06
C GLY A 15 -12.37 8.23 -4.82
N ALA A 16 -12.88 9.09 -5.72
CA ALA A 16 -14.26 9.58 -5.67
C ALA A 16 -15.28 8.45 -5.88
N ALA A 17 -15.04 7.56 -6.83
CA ALA A 17 -15.91 6.39 -7.06
C ALA A 17 -15.97 5.48 -5.82
N VAL A 18 -14.82 5.20 -5.19
CA VAL A 18 -14.75 4.41 -3.95
C VAL A 18 -15.52 5.11 -2.83
N ALA A 19 -15.36 6.43 -2.65
CA ALA A 19 -16.11 7.18 -1.65
C ALA A 19 -17.64 7.07 -1.88
N LEU A 20 -18.09 7.26 -3.12
CA LEU A 20 -19.51 7.16 -3.50
C LEU A 20 -20.07 5.75 -3.25
N MET A 21 -19.34 4.70 -3.64
CA MET A 21 -19.72 3.31 -3.37
C MET A 21 -19.73 3.00 -1.87
N THR A 22 -18.83 3.62 -1.11
CA THR A 22 -18.75 3.43 0.35
C THR A 22 -19.98 4.00 1.06
N PHE A 23 -20.54 5.11 0.56
CA PHE A 23 -21.79 5.66 1.11
C PHE A 23 -22.99 4.72 0.93
N GLN A 24 -22.95 3.82 -0.04
CA GLN A 24 -24.02 2.83 -0.31
C GLN A 24 -23.92 1.59 0.59
N LEU A 25 -22.83 1.41 1.34
CA LEU A 25 -22.72 0.30 2.29
C LEU A 25 -23.77 0.47 3.42
N PRO A 26 -24.26 -0.63 4.00
CA PRO A 26 -25.09 -0.55 5.21
C PRO A 26 -24.26 -0.05 6.41
N ASP A 27 -24.90 0.67 7.33
CA ASP A 27 -24.30 1.04 8.60
C ASP A 27 -24.20 -0.18 9.53
N SER A 28 -23.21 -0.18 10.44
CA SER A 28 -23.09 -1.22 11.46
C SER A 28 -24.22 -1.09 12.47
N ASN A 29 -25.00 -2.16 12.65
CA ASN A 29 -26.08 -2.22 13.64
C ASN A 29 -25.60 -2.66 15.04
N MET A 30 -24.29 -2.83 15.24
CA MET A 30 -23.68 -3.22 16.53
C MET A 30 -22.99 -2.02 17.17
N ALA A 31 -23.39 -1.71 18.41
CA ALA A 31 -22.76 -0.65 19.20
C ALA A 31 -21.29 -1.00 19.49
N GLY A 32 -20.36 -0.14 19.08
CA GLY A 32 -18.91 -0.33 19.23
C GLY A 32 -18.20 -0.91 18.01
N ASP A 33 -18.93 -1.32 16.97
CA ASP A 33 -18.34 -1.73 15.69
C ASP A 33 -18.13 -0.50 14.80
N VAL A 34 -16.87 -0.25 14.42
CA VAL A 34 -16.49 0.85 13.52
C VAL A 34 -17.12 0.73 12.14
N GLY A 35 -17.68 -0.43 11.79
CA GLY A 35 -18.49 -0.64 10.61
C GLY A 35 -17.66 -0.76 9.33
N PRO A 36 -18.23 -1.41 8.29
CA PRO A 36 -17.51 -1.76 7.07
C PRO A 36 -17.09 -0.54 6.23
N LYS A 37 -17.63 0.64 6.56
CA LYS A 37 -17.40 1.89 5.84
C LYS A 37 -16.05 2.54 6.14
N VAL A 38 -15.53 2.39 7.35
CA VAL A 38 -14.38 3.19 7.81
C VAL A 38 -13.12 2.89 6.99
N PHE A 39 -12.83 1.62 6.71
CA PHE A 39 -11.66 1.25 5.92
C PHE A 39 -11.71 1.79 4.46
N PRO A 40 -12.80 1.54 3.70
CA PRO A 40 -12.97 2.14 2.38
C PRO A 40 -12.92 3.68 2.39
N PHE A 41 -13.49 4.33 3.42
CA PHE A 41 -13.50 5.79 3.51
C PHE A 41 -12.10 6.38 3.72
N ILE A 42 -11.30 5.78 4.62
CA ILE A 42 -9.91 6.19 4.85
C ILE A 42 -9.08 6.01 3.57
N SER A 43 -9.23 4.87 2.89
CA SER A 43 -8.51 4.62 1.64
C SER A 43 -8.91 5.60 0.52
N ALA A 44 -10.21 5.89 0.37
CA ALA A 44 -10.70 6.89 -0.57
C ALA A 44 -10.14 8.30 -0.27
N ALA A 45 -10.11 8.70 1.01
CA ALA A 45 -9.55 9.99 1.43
C ALA A 45 -8.06 10.11 1.08
N ILE A 46 -7.27 9.06 1.33
CA ILE A 46 -5.84 9.03 0.98
C ILE A 46 -5.66 9.08 -0.55
N MET A 47 -6.45 8.33 -1.31
CA MET A 47 -6.39 8.35 -2.79
C MET A 47 -6.73 9.73 -3.34
N LEU A 48 -7.78 10.38 -2.83
CA LEU A 48 -8.17 11.73 -3.24
C LEU A 48 -7.09 12.75 -2.93
N LEU A 49 -6.50 12.68 -1.72
CA LEU A 49 -5.43 13.58 -1.31
C LEU A 49 -4.17 13.40 -2.17
N CYS A 50 -3.71 12.16 -2.36
CA CYS A 50 -2.56 11.85 -3.21
C CYS A 50 -2.81 12.26 -4.67
N GLY A 51 -3.99 11.95 -5.21
CA GLY A 51 -4.39 12.31 -6.57
C GLY A 51 -4.43 13.83 -6.76
N ALA A 52 -5.03 14.57 -5.83
CA ALA A 52 -5.08 16.04 -5.86
C ALA A 52 -3.67 16.66 -5.82
N ILE A 53 -2.78 16.14 -4.95
CA ILE A 53 -1.38 16.56 -4.92
C ILE A 53 -0.71 16.34 -6.28
N LEU A 54 -0.89 15.18 -6.91
CA LEU A 54 -0.31 14.89 -8.23
C LEU A 54 -0.85 15.79 -9.35
N VAL A 55 -2.12 16.18 -9.28
CA VAL A 55 -2.73 17.11 -10.25
C VAL A 55 -2.17 18.52 -10.11
N VAL A 56 -2.02 19.00 -8.88
CA VAL A 56 -1.55 20.36 -8.56
C VAL A 56 -0.03 20.50 -8.69
N ARG A 57 0.73 19.42 -8.45
CA ARG A 57 2.20 19.43 -8.48
C ARG A 57 2.69 19.90 -9.85
N LYS A 58 3.58 20.91 -9.83
CA LYS A 58 4.21 21.41 -11.05
C LYS A 58 5.09 20.32 -11.67
N PRO A 59 5.04 20.13 -13.01
CA PRO A 59 5.85 19.13 -13.68
C PRO A 59 7.33 19.42 -13.46
N THR A 60 8.07 18.46 -12.92
CA THR A 60 9.53 18.50 -12.90
C THR A 60 10.04 18.33 -14.34
N LYS A 61 10.94 19.23 -14.77
CA LYS A 61 11.51 19.21 -16.14
C LYS A 61 12.32 17.93 -16.43
N ASP A 62 12.72 17.21 -15.38
CA ASP A 62 13.52 15.97 -15.46
C ASP A 62 12.69 14.68 -15.42
N ALA A 63 11.54 14.66 -16.11
CA ALA A 63 10.78 13.42 -16.30
C ALA A 63 11.52 12.51 -17.31
N LYS A 64 12.55 11.79 -16.84
CA LYS A 64 13.21 10.74 -17.62
C LYS A 64 12.15 9.75 -18.16
N PRO A 65 12.30 9.23 -19.38
CA PRO A 65 11.36 8.26 -19.95
C PRO A 65 11.24 7.07 -18.99
N PHE A 66 10.00 6.75 -18.63
CA PHE A 66 9.65 5.64 -17.74
C PHE A 66 9.59 4.40 -18.62
N LEU A 67 10.18 3.29 -18.17
CA LEU A 67 10.32 2.02 -18.91
C LEU A 67 11.44 1.98 -19.97
N VAL A 68 12.59 2.62 -19.73
CA VAL A 68 13.80 2.35 -20.54
C VAL A 68 14.70 1.35 -19.81
N GLY A 69 14.98 0.21 -20.45
CA GLY A 69 15.96 -0.81 -20.05
C GLY A 69 15.85 -1.28 -18.58
N GLU A 70 16.72 -0.74 -17.73
CA GLU A 70 16.83 -1.05 -16.29
C GLU A 70 15.52 -0.88 -15.52
N GLN A 71 14.70 0.10 -15.88
CA GLN A 71 13.43 0.37 -15.20
C GLN A 71 12.38 -0.72 -15.48
N LYS A 72 12.42 -1.34 -16.67
CA LYS A 72 11.55 -2.49 -16.98
C LYS A 72 11.91 -3.68 -16.11
N LYS A 73 13.22 -3.96 -15.93
CA LYS A 73 13.69 -5.03 -15.02
C LYS A 73 13.27 -4.76 -13.58
N ARG A 74 13.40 -3.52 -13.10
CA ARG A 74 12.96 -3.12 -11.75
C ARG A 74 11.45 -3.24 -11.58
N PHE A 75 10.67 -2.83 -12.57
CA PHE A 75 9.21 -3.00 -12.58
C PHE A 75 8.81 -4.47 -12.53
N LEU A 76 9.44 -5.32 -13.36
CA LEU A 76 9.21 -6.76 -13.35
C LEU A 76 9.61 -7.39 -12.01
N ALA A 77 10.72 -6.93 -11.41
CA ALA A 77 11.17 -7.38 -10.10
C ALA A 77 10.18 -6.99 -8.99
N ILE A 78 9.61 -5.77 -9.02
CA ILE A 78 8.58 -5.35 -8.06
C ILE A 78 7.34 -6.24 -8.18
N ILE A 79 6.91 -6.55 -9.42
CA ILE A 79 5.81 -7.51 -9.65
C ILE A 79 6.15 -8.87 -9.04
N GLY A 80 7.38 -9.36 -9.24
CA GLY A 80 7.85 -10.61 -8.65
C GLY A 80 7.81 -10.61 -7.12
N VAL A 81 8.20 -9.50 -6.48
CA VAL A 81 8.13 -9.35 -5.02
C VAL A 81 6.67 -9.33 -4.53
N ILE A 82 5.75 -8.68 -5.26
CA ILE A 82 4.32 -8.67 -4.92
C ILE A 82 3.73 -10.08 -5.04
N ILE A 83 4.06 -10.82 -6.09
CA ILE A 83 3.62 -12.22 -6.25
C ILE A 83 4.17 -13.08 -5.11
N GLY A 84 5.46 -12.95 -4.81
CA GLY A 84 6.08 -13.64 -3.68
C GLY A 84 5.40 -13.31 -2.35
N TYR A 85 5.06 -12.05 -2.12
CA TYR A 85 4.33 -11.60 -0.94
C TYR A 85 2.95 -12.26 -0.82
N ILE A 86 2.18 -12.38 -1.90
CA ILE A 86 0.86 -13.03 -1.89
C ILE A 86 0.99 -14.51 -1.48
N VAL A 87 1.97 -15.22 -2.05
CA VAL A 87 2.23 -16.64 -1.73
C VAL A 87 2.69 -16.79 -0.28
N LEU A 88 3.63 -15.96 0.16
CA LEU A 88 4.14 -15.98 1.53
C LEU A 88 3.05 -15.59 2.54
N MET A 89 2.16 -14.66 2.19
CA MET A 89 1.03 -14.26 3.04
C MET A 89 0.09 -15.42 3.32
N TRP A 90 -0.22 -16.21 2.29
CA TRP A 90 -1.03 -17.41 2.45
C TRP A 90 -0.38 -18.44 3.41
N ALA A 91 0.94 -18.58 3.34
CA ALA A 91 1.72 -19.52 4.14
C ALA A 91 1.98 -19.03 5.59
N ALA A 92 2.61 -17.87 5.73
CA ALA A 92 3.20 -17.35 6.97
C ALA A 92 2.40 -16.20 7.63
N GLY A 93 1.27 -15.79 7.04
CA GLY A 93 0.40 -14.76 7.59
C GLY A 93 0.80 -13.34 7.19
N PHE A 94 0.33 -12.34 7.92
CA PHE A 94 0.54 -10.93 7.57
C PHE A 94 1.93 -10.43 7.97
N VAL A 95 2.38 -10.68 9.21
CA VAL A 95 3.53 -9.97 9.78
C VAL A 95 4.84 -10.29 9.05
N ILE A 96 5.20 -11.56 8.91
CA ILE A 96 6.49 -11.98 8.33
C ILE A 96 6.62 -11.54 6.85
N PRO A 97 5.61 -11.78 5.98
CA PRO A 97 5.70 -11.43 4.57
C PRO A 97 5.69 -9.91 4.36
N THR A 98 4.94 -9.14 5.16
CA THR A 98 4.90 -7.68 5.03
C THR A 98 6.24 -7.05 5.43
N LEU A 99 6.88 -7.56 6.50
CA LEU A 99 8.23 -7.13 6.87
C LEU A 99 9.23 -7.38 5.75
N LEU A 100 9.26 -8.61 5.22
CA LEU A 100 10.20 -9.00 4.16
C LEU A 100 9.95 -8.17 2.89
N MET A 101 8.69 -8.00 2.50
CA MET A 101 8.30 -7.21 1.34
C MET A 101 8.72 -5.75 1.48
N LEU A 102 8.47 -5.11 2.63
CA LEU A 102 8.87 -3.73 2.88
C LEU A 102 10.39 -3.54 2.89
N VAL A 103 11.15 -4.45 3.51
CA VAL A 103 12.63 -4.39 3.50
C VAL A 103 13.14 -4.50 2.06
N VAL A 104 12.65 -5.48 1.29
CA VAL A 104 13.05 -5.68 -0.11
C VAL A 104 12.69 -4.44 -0.95
N LEU A 105 11.49 -3.88 -0.80
CA LEU A 105 11.09 -2.67 -1.51
C LEU A 105 11.97 -1.47 -1.13
N CYS A 106 12.26 -1.25 0.16
CA CYS A 106 13.15 -0.18 0.61
C CYS A 106 14.55 -0.31 0.00
N LEU A 107 15.13 -1.51 -0.01
CA LEU A 107 16.43 -1.76 -0.62
C LEU A 107 16.40 -1.63 -2.15
N MET A 108 15.29 -2.02 -2.79
CA MET A 108 15.08 -1.84 -4.22
C MET A 108 14.91 -0.37 -4.60
N PHE A 109 14.29 0.45 -3.74
CA PHE A 109 14.06 1.87 -3.97
C PHE A 109 15.28 2.75 -3.62
N GLY A 110 16.01 2.41 -2.57
CA GLY A 110 17.24 3.07 -2.11
C GLY A 110 18.50 2.70 -2.90
N LYS A 111 18.42 2.47 -4.21
CA LYS A 111 19.61 2.20 -5.04
C LYS A 111 20.35 3.47 -5.47
N ASP A 112 19.65 4.60 -5.52
CA ASP A 112 20.23 5.89 -5.89
C ASP A 112 20.93 6.58 -4.70
N GLU A 113 20.67 6.13 -3.47
CA GLU A 113 21.22 6.67 -2.23
C GLU A 113 21.41 5.46 -1.29
N LYS A 114 22.63 5.15 -0.81
CA LYS A 114 22.93 3.91 -0.07
C LYS A 114 22.11 3.83 1.24
N VAL A 115 20.88 3.30 1.16
CA VAL A 115 20.05 3.11 2.35
C VAL A 115 20.63 1.94 3.14
N PRO A 116 21.12 2.16 4.38
CA PRO A 116 21.60 1.08 5.22
C PRO A 116 20.47 0.11 5.55
N VAL A 117 20.78 -1.19 5.50
CA VAL A 117 19.80 -2.28 5.73
C VAL A 117 19.07 -2.13 7.07
N TRP A 118 19.75 -1.60 8.09
CA TRP A 118 19.14 -1.31 9.39
C TRP A 118 17.98 -0.31 9.31
N GLN A 119 18.11 0.77 8.52
CA GLN A 119 17.02 1.74 8.35
C GLN A 119 15.82 1.11 7.63
N ALA A 120 16.06 0.26 6.64
CA ALA A 120 15.00 -0.47 5.94
C ALA A 120 14.26 -1.43 6.88
N ILE A 121 14.98 -2.13 7.76
CA ILE A 121 14.38 -3.02 8.78
C ILE A 121 13.56 -2.21 9.79
N VAL A 122 14.13 -1.14 10.35
CA VAL A 122 13.42 -0.28 11.31
C VAL A 122 12.15 0.30 10.69
N TYR A 123 12.23 0.80 9.46
CA TYR A 123 11.07 1.30 8.72
C TYR A 123 10.03 0.20 8.52
N ALA A 124 10.43 -0.99 8.06
CA ALA A 124 9.52 -2.11 7.84
C ALA A 124 8.82 -2.55 9.12
N VAL A 125 9.54 -2.62 10.25
CA VAL A 125 8.98 -2.96 11.56
C VAL A 125 7.97 -1.92 12.02
N ILE A 126 8.32 -0.64 11.96
CA ILE A 126 7.42 0.45 12.38
C ILE A 126 6.15 0.45 11.53
N ILE A 127 6.28 0.41 10.21
CA ILE A 127 5.12 0.45 9.30
C ILE A 127 4.24 -0.78 9.45
N THR A 128 4.84 -1.98 9.53
CA THR A 128 4.06 -3.22 9.73
C THR A 128 3.33 -3.18 11.08
N GLY A 129 3.98 -2.69 12.15
CA GLY A 129 3.37 -2.52 13.47
C GLY A 129 2.21 -1.53 13.46
N ILE A 130 2.38 -0.37 12.82
CA ILE A 130 1.30 0.64 12.68
C ILE A 130 0.11 0.04 11.93
N ILE A 131 0.35 -0.65 10.81
CA ILE A 131 -0.71 -1.27 10.03
C ILE A 131 -1.40 -2.37 10.85
N TYR A 132 -0.63 -3.21 11.56
CA TYR A 132 -1.18 -4.25 12.43
C TYR A 132 -2.10 -3.66 13.50
N VAL A 133 -1.67 -2.59 14.18
CA VAL A 133 -2.46 -1.89 15.21
C VAL A 133 -3.71 -1.24 14.60
N MET A 134 -3.58 -0.54 13.47
CA MET A 134 -4.73 0.04 12.78
C MET A 134 -5.76 -1.02 12.41
N PHE A 135 -5.34 -2.15 11.85
CA PHE A 135 -6.28 -3.18 11.43
C PHE A 135 -6.85 -3.98 12.59
N SER A 136 -6.02 -4.36 13.56
CA SER A 136 -6.44 -5.21 14.68
C SER A 136 -7.22 -4.46 15.75
N ILE A 137 -6.83 -3.23 16.08
CA ILE A 137 -7.39 -2.47 17.21
C ILE A 137 -8.39 -1.43 16.73
N VAL A 138 -8.05 -0.67 15.67
CA VAL A 138 -8.95 0.39 15.19
C VAL A 138 -10.07 -0.22 14.33
N LEU A 139 -9.70 -1.09 13.38
CA LEU A 139 -10.66 -1.67 12.44
C LEU A 139 -11.28 -2.99 12.91
N HIS A 140 -10.80 -3.57 14.02
CA HIS A 140 -11.23 -4.89 14.53
C HIS A 140 -11.21 -6.01 13.46
N LEU A 141 -10.34 -5.89 12.46
CA LEU A 141 -10.20 -6.84 11.36
C LEU A 141 -9.20 -7.94 11.73
N ARG A 142 -9.57 -9.18 11.46
CA ARG A 142 -8.67 -10.32 11.59
C ARG A 142 -7.71 -10.35 10.40
N LEU A 143 -6.43 -10.10 10.67
CA LEU A 143 -5.37 -10.25 9.69
C LEU A 143 -5.05 -11.74 9.49
N PRO A 144 -4.61 -12.16 8.29
CA PRO A 144 -4.18 -13.54 8.05
C PRO A 144 -3.07 -13.93 9.03
N VAL A 145 -3.30 -14.96 9.83
CA VAL A 145 -2.30 -15.50 10.78
C VAL A 145 -1.44 -16.60 10.16
N GLY A 146 -1.61 -16.89 8.87
CA GLY A 146 -0.84 -17.90 8.15
C GLY A 146 -1.36 -19.30 8.42
N ASN A 147 -1.57 -20.07 7.36
CA ASN A 147 -2.14 -21.41 7.49
C ASN A 147 -1.18 -22.39 8.18
N ILE A 148 0.13 -22.12 8.17
CA ILE A 148 1.14 -22.98 8.79
C ILE A 148 1.19 -22.80 10.31
N ILE A 149 0.94 -21.59 10.81
CA ILE A 149 0.97 -21.30 12.26
C ILE A 149 -0.31 -21.79 12.96
N ASN A 150 -1.43 -21.88 12.22
CA ASN A 150 -2.69 -22.44 12.73
C ASN A 150 -2.75 -23.98 12.73
N LEU A 151 -1.78 -24.67 12.13
CA LEU A 151 -1.76 -26.13 12.01
C LEU A 151 -0.91 -26.83 13.08
N ILE A 152 -0.26 -26.07 13.97
CA ILE A 152 0.51 -26.51 15.15
C ILE A 152 -0.28 -26.12 16.40
#